data_AF-A0A7C5SW87-F1
#
_entry.id   AF-A0A7C5SW87-F1
#
_cell.length_a   1.000
_cell.length_b   1.000
_cell.length_c   1.000
_cell.angle_alpha   90.00
_cell.angle_beta   90.00
_cell.angle_gamma   90.00
#
_symmetry.space_group_name_H-M   'P 1'
#
loop_
_entity.id
_entity.type
_entity.pdbx_description
1 polymer ?
#
loop_
_entity_poly.entity_id
_entity_poly.type
_entity_poly.pdbx_seq_one_letter_code
_entity_poly.pdbx_strand_id
1 'polypeptide(L)'
;MNFSDEDVYEAVKNHLPTVNEYVESHGGAIDLLGTKNGTVYIELTGTCHGCAMSLMTTKMVVQKKLRELIHPELVVINVDGTAENALPENYYTQENPEEDEVFEEKPSIYDKIKNLFVKEKADVV
;
A
#
# COMPACT_ATOMS: atom_id res chain seq x y z
N MET A 1 -12.56 14.10 -1.83
CA MET A 1 -12.05 13.80 -0.46
C MET A 1 -11.54 15.08 0.22
N ASN A 2 -12.01 15.37 1.43
CA ASN A 2 -11.67 16.61 2.18
C ASN A 2 -10.93 16.32 3.51
N PHE A 3 -10.30 15.15 3.62
CA PHE A 3 -9.56 14.66 4.78
C PHE A 3 -8.09 14.46 4.41
N SER A 4 -7.18 14.60 5.36
CA SER A 4 -5.76 14.31 5.13
C SER A 4 -5.52 12.80 5.07
N ASP A 5 -4.37 12.39 4.51
CA ASP A 5 -4.01 10.97 4.44
C ASP A 5 -3.80 10.36 5.83
N GLU A 6 -3.30 11.15 6.78
CA GLU A 6 -3.19 10.80 8.20
C GLU A 6 -4.56 10.55 8.84
N ASP A 7 -5.52 11.45 8.64
CA ASP A 7 -6.88 11.27 9.17
C ASP A 7 -7.53 10.00 8.62
N VAL A 8 -7.36 9.75 7.31
CA VAL A 8 -7.88 8.54 6.67
C VAL A 8 -7.20 7.30 7.22
N TYR A 9 -5.88 7.33 7.42
CA TYR A 9 -5.13 6.21 7.96
C TYR A 9 -5.59 5.86 9.36
N GLU A 10 -5.68 6.86 10.25
CA GLU A 10 -6.13 6.63 11.63
C GLU A 10 -7.58 6.14 11.66
N ALA A 11 -8.47 6.68 10.82
CA ALA A 11 -9.83 6.17 10.70
C ALA A 11 -9.84 4.70 10.24
N VAL A 12 -9.05 4.35 9.22
CA VAL A 12 -8.93 2.97 8.74
C VAL A 12 -8.39 2.07 9.84
N LYS A 13 -7.27 2.43 10.47
CA LYS A 13 -6.64 1.67 11.56
C LYS A 13 -7.60 1.38 12.70
N ASN A 14 -8.44 2.34 13.09
CA ASN A 14 -9.44 2.18 14.15
C ASN A 14 -10.60 1.23 13.75
N HIS A 15 -10.93 1.15 12.46
CA HIS A 15 -12.05 0.35 11.95
C HIS A 15 -11.62 -0.98 11.31
N LEU A 16 -10.34 -1.14 10.98
CA LEU A 16 -9.78 -2.33 10.35
C LEU A 16 -10.05 -3.61 11.15
N PRO A 17 -9.96 -3.65 12.50
CA PRO A 17 -10.24 -4.86 13.27
C PRO A 17 -11.63 -5.43 13.02
N THR A 18 -12.66 -4.58 12.88
CA THR A 18 -14.03 -5.00 12.56
C THR A 18 -14.15 -5.59 11.16
N VAL A 19 -13.37 -5.08 10.21
CA VAL A 19 -13.34 -5.60 8.84
C VAL A 19 -12.53 -6.90 8.78
N ASN A 20 -11.45 -6.97 9.57
CA ASN A 20 -10.55 -8.12 9.63
C ASN A 20 -11.26 -9.37 10.18
N GLU A 21 -12.18 -9.23 11.14
CA GLU A 21 -12.99 -10.36 11.65
C GLU A 21 -13.70 -11.14 10.53
N TYR A 22 -14.24 -10.43 9.52
CA TYR A 22 -14.85 -11.06 8.35
C TYR A 22 -13.82 -11.84 7.51
N VAL A 23 -12.65 -11.25 7.28
CA VAL A 23 -11.58 -11.87 6.47
C VAL A 23 -10.94 -13.05 7.18
N GLU A 24 -10.71 -12.95 8.49
CA GLU A 24 -10.22 -14.03 9.35
C GLU A 24 -11.17 -15.22 9.39
N SER A 25 -12.48 -14.99 9.43
CA SER A 25 -13.47 -16.08 9.36
C SER A 25 -13.41 -16.89 8.06
N HIS A 26 -12.78 -16.35 7.00
CA HIS A 26 -12.55 -17.00 5.71
C HIS A 26 -11.09 -17.48 5.55
N GLY A 27 -10.26 -17.39 6.60
CA GLY A 27 -8.87 -17.84 6.63
C GLY A 27 -7.86 -16.87 6.03
N GLY A 28 -8.21 -15.59 5.87
CA GLY A 28 -7.28 -14.53 5.46
C GLY A 28 -6.94 -13.57 6.59
N ALA A 29 -6.13 -12.56 6.29
CA ALA A 29 -5.95 -11.37 7.13
C ALA A 29 -5.74 -10.14 6.25
N ILE A 30 -5.80 -8.95 6.87
CA ILE A 30 -5.58 -7.66 6.20
C ILE A 30 -4.46 -6.92 6.90
N ASP A 31 -3.41 -6.60 6.16
CA ASP A 31 -2.33 -5.72 6.61
C ASP A 31 -2.53 -4.33 6.02
N LEU A 32 -2.55 -3.30 6.86
CA LEU A 32 -2.66 -1.90 6.42
C LEU A 32 -1.26 -1.36 6.11
N LEU A 33 -1.01 -1.07 4.83
CA LEU A 33 0.29 -0.57 4.38
C LEU A 33 0.36 0.96 4.44
N GLY A 34 -0.75 1.64 4.12
CA GLY A 34 -0.78 3.09 4.11
C GLY A 34 -1.97 3.69 3.37
N THR A 35 -1.96 5.02 3.26
CA THR A 35 -3.01 5.81 2.61
C THR A 35 -2.42 6.89 1.71
N LYS A 36 -3.14 7.22 0.63
CA LYS A 36 -2.80 8.33 -0.25
C LYS A 36 -4.02 8.87 -0.99
N ASN A 37 -4.29 10.16 -0.89
CA ASN A 37 -5.39 10.86 -1.57
C ASN A 37 -6.74 10.11 -1.47
N GLY A 38 -7.09 9.60 -0.29
CA GLY A 38 -8.31 8.81 -0.08
C GLY A 38 -8.29 7.38 -0.64
N THR A 39 -7.12 6.91 -1.09
CA THR A 39 -6.87 5.50 -1.43
C THR A 39 -6.18 4.83 -0.25
N VAL A 40 -6.68 3.67 0.14
CA VAL A 40 -6.15 2.82 1.20
C VAL A 40 -5.42 1.65 0.55
N TYR A 41 -4.16 1.46 0.91
CA TYR A 41 -3.33 0.36 0.44
C TYR A 41 -3.27 -0.70 1.53
N ILE A 42 -3.67 -1.91 1.16
CA ILE A 42 -3.67 -3.08 2.03
C ILE A 42 -2.95 -4.23 1.36
N GLU A 43 -2.53 -5.21 2.15
CA GLU A 43 -2.15 -6.53 1.67
C GLU A 43 -3.13 -7.57 2.24
N LEU A 44 -3.73 -8.37 1.36
CA LEU A 44 -4.56 -9.50 1.75
C LEU A 44 -3.70 -10.76 1.82
N THR A 45 -3.55 -11.30 3.02
CA THR A 45 -2.74 -12.49 3.29
C THR A 45 -3.63 -13.71 3.59
N GLY A 46 -3.01 -14.90 3.71
CA GLY A 46 -3.70 -16.16 4.00
C GLY A 46 -4.37 -16.82 2.79
N THR A 47 -5.50 -17.49 3.01
CA THR A 47 -6.21 -18.27 1.97
C THR A 47 -6.67 -17.42 0.78
N CYS A 48 -6.85 -16.12 1.01
CA CYS A 48 -7.27 -15.15 0.01
C CYS A 48 -6.20 -14.86 -1.05
N HIS A 49 -4.92 -15.09 -0.75
CA HIS A 49 -3.82 -14.82 -1.68
C HIS A 49 -3.76 -15.82 -2.86
N GLY A 50 -4.23 -17.06 -2.67
CA GLY A 50 -4.04 -18.15 -3.65
C GLY A 50 -5.08 -18.25 -4.77
N CYS A 51 -6.16 -17.45 -4.73
CA CYS A 51 -7.26 -17.53 -5.72
C CYS A 51 -7.72 -16.12 -6.13
N ALA A 52 -7.49 -15.76 -7.40
CA ALA A 52 -7.81 -14.43 -7.93
C ALA A 52 -9.29 -14.02 -7.75
N MET A 53 -10.22 -14.96 -7.90
CA MET A 53 -11.65 -14.68 -7.69
C MET A 53 -11.99 -14.40 -6.22
N SER A 54 -11.36 -15.13 -5.29
CA SER A 54 -11.54 -14.90 -3.86
C SER A 54 -10.98 -13.54 -3.46
N LEU A 55 -9.77 -13.21 -3.96
CA LEU A 55 -9.10 -11.95 -3.68
C LEU A 55 -9.94 -10.74 -4.12
N MET A 56 -10.47 -10.78 -5.34
CA MET A 56 -11.34 -9.72 -5.86
C MET A 56 -12.60 -9.55 -5.01
N THR A 57 -13.24 -10.65 -4.62
CA THR A 57 -14.47 -10.64 -3.81
C THR A 57 -14.20 -10.07 -2.42
N THR A 58 -13.15 -10.55 -1.74
CA THR A 58 -12.75 -10.06 -0.41
C THR A 58 -12.41 -8.57 -0.46
N LYS A 59 -11.62 -8.13 -1.46
CA LYS A 59 -11.29 -6.71 -1.64
C LYS A 59 -12.55 -5.84 -1.77
N MET A 60 -13.54 -6.29 -2.54
CA MET A 60 -14.80 -5.56 -2.69
C MET A 60 -15.58 -5.46 -1.38
N VAL A 61 -15.61 -6.52 -0.57
CA VAL A 61 -16.25 -6.49 0.75
C VAL A 61 -15.53 -5.54 1.69
N VAL A 62 -14.21 -5.61 1.75
CA VAL A 62 -13.36 -4.70 2.56
C VAL A 62 -13.61 -3.24 2.16
N GLN A 63 -13.55 -2.92 0.86
CA GLN A 63 -13.82 -1.58 0.37
C GLN A 63 -15.23 -1.10 0.71
N LYS A 64 -16.24 -1.96 0.54
CA LYS A 64 -17.62 -1.62 0.90
C LYS A 64 -17.73 -1.30 2.40
N LYS A 65 -17.11 -2.09 3.26
CA LYS A 65 -17.15 -1.92 4.71
C LYS A 65 -16.42 -0.64 5.16
N LEU A 66 -15.23 -0.37 4.63
CA LEU A 66 -14.51 0.87 4.93
C LEU A 66 -15.28 2.10 4.44
N ARG A 67 -15.96 2.00 3.31
CA ARG A 67 -16.86 3.06 2.82
C ARG A 67 -18.06 3.31 3.73
N GLU A 68 -18.67 2.25 4.26
CA GLU A 68 -19.78 2.33 5.21
C GLU A 68 -19.35 2.95 6.55
N LEU A 69 -18.14 2.64 7.01
CA LEU A 69 -17.64 3.07 8.32
C LEU A 69 -16.99 4.47 8.32
N ILE A 70 -16.32 4.83 7.23
CA ILE A 70 -15.44 6.01 7.19
C ILE A 70 -15.97 7.03 6.17
N HIS A 71 -15.92 6.71 4.88
CA HIS A 71 -16.34 7.65 3.83
C HIS A 71 -16.62 6.96 2.47
N PRO A 72 -17.71 7.33 1.76
CA PRO A 72 -18.11 6.65 0.51
C PRO A 72 -17.12 6.81 -0.65
N GLU A 73 -16.26 7.84 -0.64
CA GLU A 73 -15.28 8.06 -1.71
C GLU A 73 -14.01 7.20 -1.58
N LEU A 74 -13.81 6.47 -0.47
CA LEU A 74 -12.59 5.67 -0.27
C LEU A 74 -12.38 4.65 -1.38
N VAL A 75 -11.13 4.46 -1.79
CA VAL A 75 -10.72 3.42 -2.73
C VAL A 75 -9.79 2.46 -2.01
N VAL A 76 -9.91 1.15 -2.25
CA VAL A 76 -9.02 0.16 -1.66
C VAL A 76 -8.25 -0.56 -2.76
N ILE A 77 -6.93 -0.59 -2.62
CA ILE A 77 -6.00 -1.31 -3.48
C ILE A 77 -5.35 -2.41 -2.64
N ASN A 78 -5.45 -3.64 -3.14
CA ASN A 78 -4.70 -4.76 -2.60
C ASN A 78 -3.36 -4.83 -3.31
N VAL A 79 -2.27 -4.65 -2.59
CA VAL A 79 -0.91 -4.75 -3.13
C VAL A 79 -0.56 -6.23 -3.32
N ASP A 80 -0.27 -6.61 -4.56
CA ASP A 80 -0.07 -8.01 -4.96
C ASP A 80 1.26 -8.22 -5.74
N GLY A 81 2.14 -7.22 -5.73
CA GLY A 81 3.42 -7.25 -6.44
C GLY A 81 3.33 -6.98 -7.95
N THR A 82 2.12 -6.76 -8.50
CA THR A 82 1.96 -6.30 -9.88
C THR A 82 2.19 -4.79 -10.01
N ALA A 83 2.52 -4.34 -11.22
CA ALA A 83 2.72 -2.91 -11.49
C ALA A 83 1.43 -2.08 -11.36
N GLU A 84 0.26 -2.69 -11.56
CA GLU A 84 -1.04 -2.03 -11.50
C GLU A 84 -1.53 -1.80 -10.07
N ASN A 85 -1.13 -2.65 -9.13
CA ASN A 85 -1.50 -2.55 -7.72
C ASN A 85 -0.29 -2.28 -6.80
N ALA A 86 0.76 -1.62 -7.31
CA ALA A 86 1.93 -1.29 -6.53
C ALA A 86 1.65 -0.19 -5.48
N LEU A 87 2.41 -0.23 -4.38
CA LEU A 87 2.50 0.91 -3.47
C LEU A 87 3.10 2.12 -4.21
N PRO A 88 2.54 3.33 -4.01
CA PRO A 88 3.08 4.54 -4.61
C PRO A 88 4.38 4.97 -3.90
N GLU A 89 5.20 5.79 -4.56
CA GLU A 89 6.46 6.29 -3.97
C GLU A 89 6.27 7.16 -2.71
N ASN A 90 5.11 7.79 -2.56
CA ASN A 90 4.77 8.63 -1.42
C ASN A 90 3.37 8.29 -0.95
N TYR A 91 3.24 7.79 0.27
CA TYR A 91 1.99 7.50 0.97
C TYR A 91 2.21 7.79 2.45
N TYR A 92 1.11 8.04 3.17
CA TYR A 92 1.14 8.11 4.62
C TYR A 92 1.09 6.70 5.20
N THR A 93 1.98 6.43 6.16
CA THR A 93 1.92 5.28 7.05
C THR A 93 2.44 5.72 8.41
N GLN A 94 1.92 5.11 9.47
CA GLN A 94 2.50 5.35 10.79
C GLN A 94 3.67 4.37 10.95
N GLU A 95 4.91 4.88 10.93
CA GLU A 95 6.07 4.12 11.37
C GLU A 95 5.78 3.62 12.79
N ASN A 96 5.56 2.30 12.95
CA ASN A 96 5.49 1.69 14.26
C ASN A 96 6.94 1.61 14.76
N PRO A 97 7.34 2.30 15.85
CA PRO A 97 8.73 2.28 16.34
C PRO A 97 9.24 0.90 16.79
N GLU A 98 8.43 -0.15 16.66
CA GLU A 98 8.72 -1.52 17.08
C GLU A 98 8.85 -2.53 15.91
N GLU A 99 8.69 -2.08 14.65
CA GLU A 99 8.83 -2.94 13.44
C GLU A 99 9.92 -2.45 12.47
N ASP A 100 10.89 -1.70 12.98
CA ASP A 100 12.13 -1.39 12.27
C ASP A 100 13.00 -2.66 12.16
N GLU A 101 12.70 -3.53 11.21
CA GLU A 101 13.67 -4.27 10.39
C GLU A 101 12.91 -5.01 9.27
N VAL A 102 12.88 -4.38 8.07
CA VAL A 102 12.80 -4.95 6.68
C VAL A 102 12.02 -3.95 5.78
N PHE A 103 12.49 -3.31 4.70
CA PHE A 103 13.70 -3.35 3.88
C PHE A 103 13.81 -2.06 3.01
N GLU A 104 15.02 -1.47 3.01
CA GLU A 104 15.73 -0.70 1.97
C GLU A 104 15.01 0.27 1.00
N GLU A 105 15.39 1.55 1.14
CA GLU A 105 15.47 2.53 0.05
C GLU A 105 16.05 1.88 -1.22
N LYS A 106 15.32 1.91 -2.34
CA LYS A 106 15.98 1.76 -3.65
C LYS A 106 16.21 3.13 -4.26
N PRO A 107 17.48 3.55 -4.40
CA PRO A 107 17.80 4.80 -5.07
C PRO A 107 17.34 4.76 -6.51
N SER A 108 16.70 5.85 -6.90
CA SER A 108 16.28 6.19 -8.24
C SER A 108 17.38 5.88 -9.27
N ILE A 109 17.02 5.15 -10.32
CA ILE A 109 17.90 4.77 -11.44
C ILE A 109 18.57 5.99 -12.09
N TYR A 110 17.99 7.19 -11.90
CA TYR A 110 18.47 8.45 -12.45
C TYR A 110 19.84 8.91 -11.91
N ASP A 111 20.26 8.48 -10.71
CA ASP A 111 21.57 8.90 -10.16
C ASP A 111 22.76 8.14 -10.77
N LYS A 112 22.56 6.89 -11.23
CA LYS A 112 23.63 6.12 -11.89
C LYS A 112 23.94 6.64 -13.30
N ILE A 113 22.95 7.19 -13.99
CA ILE A 113 23.10 7.58 -15.40
C ILE A 113 23.85 8.91 -15.51
N LYS A 114 23.74 9.80 -14.52
CA LYS A 114 24.42 11.11 -14.56
C LYS A 114 25.94 11.00 -14.43
N ASN A 115 26.45 9.97 -13.76
CA ASN A 115 27.89 9.75 -13.56
C ASN A 115 28.59 9.06 -14.73
N LEU A 116 27.85 8.60 -15.76
CA LEU A 116 28.45 7.97 -16.94
C LEU A 116 28.70 8.97 -18.09
N PHE A 117 27.95 10.07 -18.17
CA PHE A 117 27.95 10.97 -19.33
C PHE A 117 28.90 12.18 -19.23
N VAL A 118 29.68 12.32 -18.15
CA VAL A 118 30.59 13.48 -17.95
C VAL A 118 32.05 13.16 -18.32
N LYS A 119 32.43 11.90 -18.56
CA LYS A 119 33.86 11.49 -18.62
C LYS A 119 34.41 11.09 -19.98
N GLU A 120 33.91 11.65 -21.09
CA GLU A 120 34.48 11.40 -22.43
C GLU A 120 34.89 12.67 -23.20
N LYS A 121 35.36 13.71 -22.49
CA LYS A 121 36.18 14.78 -23.09
C LYS A 121 37.22 15.32 -22.10
N ALA A 122 38.42 14.74 -22.11
CA ALA A 122 39.67 15.42 -21.73
C ALA A 122 40.90 14.60 -22.20
N ASP A 123 41.55 15.14 -23.24
CA ASP A 123 42.97 15.05 -23.63
C ASP A 123 43.65 13.67 -23.83
N VAL A 124 44.01 13.28 -25.07
CA VAL A 124 45.17 13.75 -25.85
C VAL A 124 46.50 13.28 -25.24
N VAL A 125 47.10 12.29 -25.90
CA VAL A 125 48.56 12.12 -25.98
C VAL A 125 49.02 12.77 -27.28
#